data_AF-A0A3S1D9F3-F1
#
_entry.id   AF-A0A3S1D9F3-F1
#
_cell.length_a   1.000
_cell.length_b   1.000
_cell.length_c   1.000
_cell.angle_alpha   90.00
_cell.angle_beta   90.00
_cell.angle_gamma   90.00
#
_symmetry.space_group_name_H-M   'P 1'
#
loop_
_entity.id
_entity.type
_entity.pdbx_description
1 polymer ?
#
loop_
_entity_poly.entity_id
_entity_poly.type
_entity_poly.pdbx_seq_one_letter_code
_entity_poly.pdbx_strand_id
1 'polypeptide(L)'
;MLDINYNGQIAVIDLRKNILKGEHPKSEVMEFAKKAEKGTILELHLPHAAQPLAAALEGIGYPAVTHQLGPDHFRMMCVIMDK
;
A
#
# COMPACT_ATOMS: atom_id res chain seq x y z
N MET A 1 1.53 -23.08 23.63
CA MET A 1 2.44 -21.94 23.42
C MET A 1 2.57 -21.78 21.91
N LEU A 2 2.33 -20.59 21.37
CA LEU A 2 2.30 -20.37 19.92
C LEU A 2 3.72 -20.14 19.42
N ASP A 3 4.20 -21.04 18.55
CA ASP A 3 5.49 -20.93 17.88
C ASP A 3 5.23 -20.26 16.53
N ILE A 4 5.64 -19.00 16.40
CA ILE A 4 5.34 -18.16 15.25
C ILE A 4 6.65 -17.91 14.51
N ASN A 5 6.77 -18.49 13.31
CA ASN A 5 7.80 -18.14 12.35
C ASN A 5 7.21 -17.19 11.31
N TYR A 6 7.72 -15.96 11.26
CA TYR A 6 7.21 -14.88 10.45
C TYR A 6 8.30 -14.38 9.49
N ASN A 7 8.13 -14.68 8.19
CA ASN A 7 8.99 -14.21 7.09
C ASN A 7 8.19 -13.29 6.15
N GLY A 8 7.53 -12.28 6.69
CA GLY A 8 6.76 -11.33 5.87
C GLY A 8 7.67 -10.39 5.10
N GLN A 9 7.61 -10.42 3.76
CA GLN A 9 8.23 -9.38 2.94
C GLN A 9 7.37 -8.10 3.01
N ILE A 10 7.97 -7.00 3.45
CA ILE A 10 7.30 -5.70 3.50
C ILE A 10 7.88 -4.82 2.38
N ALA A 11 7.04 -4.38 1.47
CA ALA A 11 7.36 -3.40 0.44
C ALA A 11 6.92 -2.02 0.92
N VAL A 12 7.88 -1.20 1.34
CA VAL A 12 7.62 0.18 1.79
C VAL A 12 7.85 1.16 0.64
N ILE A 13 6.84 1.95 0.30
CA ILE A 13 6.88 2.92 -0.81
C ILE A 13 6.44 4.29 -0.28
N ASP A 14 7.33 5.28 -0.32
CA ASP A 14 7.00 6.66 0.01
C ASP A 14 6.68 7.49 -1.23
N LEU A 15 5.42 7.86 -1.38
CA LEU A 15 4.88 8.57 -2.53
C LEU A 15 4.64 10.06 -2.23
N ARG A 16 4.90 10.53 -1.00
CA ARG A 16 4.57 11.90 -0.57
C ARG A 16 5.24 12.94 -1.46
N LYS A 17 6.54 12.81 -1.70
CA LYS A 17 7.30 13.77 -2.52
C LYS A 17 6.83 13.82 -3.96
N ASN A 18 6.51 12.67 -4.55
CA ASN A 18 6.04 12.56 -5.92
C ASN A 18 4.66 13.20 -6.08
N ILE A 19 3.72 12.86 -5.20
CA ILE A 19 2.36 13.40 -5.22
C ILE A 19 2.36 14.92 -4.98
N LEU A 20 3.19 15.42 -4.06
CA LEU A 20 3.33 16.87 -3.82
C LEU A 20 3.92 17.64 -5.01
N LYS A 21 4.61 16.95 -5.93
CA LYS A 21 5.08 17.52 -7.21
C LYS A 21 4.04 17.46 -8.33
N GLY A 22 2.85 16.90 -8.05
CA GLY A 22 1.78 16.71 -9.03
C GLY A 22 1.88 15.38 -9.81
N GLU A 23 2.73 14.45 -9.38
CA GLU A 23 2.81 13.12 -10.01
C GLU A 23 1.64 12.21 -9.57
N HIS A 24 1.28 11.25 -10.42
CA HIS A 24 0.17 10.32 -10.18
C HIS A 24 0.63 8.85 -10.20
N PRO A 25 1.29 8.36 -9.14
CA PRO A 25 1.96 7.05 -9.10
C PRO A 25 1.00 5.84 -9.04
N LYS A 26 -0.29 6.04 -9.34
CA LYS A 26 -1.32 5.01 -9.22
C LYS A 26 -0.99 3.81 -10.09
N SER A 27 -0.56 4.03 -11.33
CA SER A 27 -0.29 2.96 -12.28
C SER A 27 0.88 2.08 -11.81
N GLU A 28 1.94 2.70 -11.33
CA GLU A 28 3.16 2.05 -10.84
C GLU A 28 2.87 1.22 -9.59
N VAL A 29 2.11 1.78 -8.64
CA VAL A 29 1.69 1.05 -7.42
C VAL A 29 0.83 -0.16 -7.77
N MET A 30 -0.13 0.00 -8.68
CA MET A 30 -1.00 -1.10 -9.10
C MET A 30 -0.25 -2.17 -9.90
N GLU A 31 0.72 -1.78 -10.73
CA GLU A 31 1.58 -2.71 -11.45
C GLU A 31 2.46 -3.51 -10.49
N PHE A 32 3.06 -2.83 -9.50
CA PHE A 32 3.82 -3.50 -8.44
C PHE A 32 2.94 -4.48 -7.67
N ALA A 33 1.78 -4.04 -7.17
CA ALA A 33 0.86 -4.89 -6.40
C ALA A 33 0.43 -6.15 -7.17
N LYS A 34 0.27 -6.07 -8.50
CA LYS A 34 -0.09 -7.21 -9.36
C LYS A 34 1.06 -8.21 -9.59
N LYS A 35 2.31 -7.78 -9.44
CA LYS A 35 3.52 -8.60 -9.66
C LYS A 35 4.18 -9.07 -8.37
N ALA A 36 3.87 -8.42 -7.25
CA ALA A 36 4.40 -8.75 -5.93
C ALA A 36 4.05 -10.19 -5.53
N GLU A 37 4.93 -10.79 -4.73
CA GLU A 37 4.73 -12.14 -4.21
C GLU A 37 3.53 -12.17 -3.24
N LYS A 38 2.78 -13.28 -3.25
CA LYS A 38 1.71 -13.51 -2.28
C LYS A 38 2.23 -13.38 -0.85
N GLY A 39 1.45 -12.72 0.00
CA GLY A 39 1.81 -12.48 1.39
C GLY A 39 2.70 -11.26 1.60
N THR A 40 3.10 -10.57 0.53
CA THR A 40 3.78 -9.27 0.65
C THR A 40 2.85 -8.27 1.33
N ILE A 41 3.36 -7.56 2.33
CA ILE A 41 2.70 -6.39 2.91
C ILE A 41 3.15 -5.17 2.13
N LEU A 42 2.21 -4.51 1.48
CA LEU A 42 2.46 -3.24 0.82
C LEU A 42 2.17 -2.11 1.81
N GLU A 43 3.19 -1.32 2.14
CA GLU A 43 3.08 -0.13 2.97
C GLU A 43 3.34 1.11 2.13
N LEU A 44 2.34 1.98 2.00
CA LEU A 44 2.40 3.20 1.19
C LEU A 44 2.33 4.43 2.10
N HIS A 45 3.26 5.36 1.95
CA HIS A 45 3.17 6.68 2.57
C HIS A 45 2.68 7.73 1.58
N LEU A 46 1.64 8.45 1.97
CA LEU A 46 0.86 9.35 1.12
C LEU A 46 0.67 10.71 1.83
N PRO A 47 0.56 11.83 1.09
CA PRO A 47 0.40 13.14 1.71
C PRO A 47 -1.06 13.45 2.08
N HIS A 48 -2.01 12.69 1.53
CA HIS A 48 -3.45 12.79 1.82
C HIS A 48 -4.09 11.40 1.84
N ALA A 49 -5.33 11.29 2.32
CA ALA A 49 -6.12 10.06 2.29
C ALA A 49 -6.41 9.67 0.83
N ALA A 50 -5.57 8.83 0.22
CA ALA A 50 -5.66 8.45 -1.19
C ALA A 50 -6.77 7.41 -1.43
N GLN A 51 -8.03 7.78 -1.15
CA GLN A 51 -9.21 6.95 -1.36
C GLN A 51 -9.28 6.31 -2.77
N PRO A 52 -8.93 7.02 -3.88
CA PRO A 52 -8.94 6.39 -5.20
C PRO A 52 -7.93 5.24 -5.38
N LEU A 53 -6.84 5.25 -4.61
CA LEU A 53 -5.84 4.18 -4.62
C LEU A 53 -6.30 3.01 -3.76
N ALA A 54 -6.87 3.29 -2.57
CA ALA A 54 -7.47 2.27 -1.72
C ALA A 54 -8.55 1.48 -2.48
N ALA A 55 -9.49 2.18 -3.10
CA ALA A 55 -10.56 1.55 -3.89
C ALA A 55 -10.02 0.74 -5.08
N ALA A 56 -8.89 1.17 -5.68
CA ALA A 56 -8.27 0.43 -6.77
C ALA A 56 -7.63 -0.89 -6.29
N LEU A 57 -6.98 -0.88 -5.12
CA LEU A 57 -6.42 -2.07 -4.49
C LEU A 57 -7.54 -3.03 -4.05
N GLU A 58 -8.60 -2.52 -3.43
CA GLU A 58 -9.78 -3.30 -3.05
C GLU A 58 -10.47 -3.92 -4.27
N GLY A 59 -10.57 -3.17 -5.37
CA GLY A 59 -11.17 -3.65 -6.62
C GLY A 59 -10.40 -4.80 -7.29
N ILE A 60 -9.14 -5.04 -6.90
CA ILE A 60 -8.37 -6.21 -7.33
C ILE A 60 -8.22 -7.27 -6.23
N GLY A 61 -9.01 -7.16 -5.17
CA GLY A 61 -9.05 -8.14 -4.08
C GLY A 61 -8.02 -7.91 -2.98
N TYR A 62 -7.40 -6.72 -2.86
CA TYR A 62 -6.44 -6.39 -1.81
C TYR A 62 -7.03 -5.34 -0.85
N PRO A 63 -7.67 -5.76 0.27
CA PRO A 63 -8.20 -4.84 1.26
C PRO A 63 -7.11 -3.89 1.76
N ALA A 64 -7.41 -2.59 1.73
CA ALA A 64 -6.47 -1.55 2.10
C ALA A 64 -6.98 -0.81 3.35
N VAL A 65 -6.11 -0.68 4.35
CA VAL A 65 -6.39 0.10 5.56
C VAL A 65 -5.54 1.36 5.52
N THR A 66 -6.15 2.53 5.73
CA THR A 66 -5.43 3.81 5.77
C THR A 66 -5.48 4.41 7.17
N HIS A 67 -4.32 4.80 7.68
CA HIS A 67 -4.17 5.49 8.95
C HIS A 67 -3.53 6.86 8.74
N GLN A 68 -4.04 7.89 9.41
CA GLN A 68 -3.39 9.19 9.48
C GLN A 68 -2.34 9.18 10.59
N LEU A 69 -1.08 9.40 10.22
CA LEU A 69 0.06 9.50 11.14
C LEU A 69 0.42 10.96 11.46
N GLY A 70 -0.05 11.91 10.65
CA GLY A 70 0.10 13.35 10.85
C GLY A 70 -0.73 14.16 9.85
N PRO A 71 -0.69 15.50 9.92
CA PRO A 71 -1.48 16.37 9.05
C PRO A 71 -1.35 16.04 7.55
N ASP A 72 -0.12 15.83 7.08
CA ASP A 72 0.20 15.50 5.67
C ASP A 72 0.90 14.13 5.56
N HIS A 73 0.53 13.19 6.42
CA HIS A 73 1.11 11.85 6.40
C HIS A 73 0.05 10.80 6.68
N PHE A 74 -0.25 10.04 5.64
CA PHE A 74 -1.12 8.89 5.67
C PHE A 74 -0.29 7.65 5.36
N ARG A 75 -0.52 6.59 6.13
CA ARG A 75 0.02 5.25 5.86
C ARG A 75 -1.13 4.36 5.41
N MET A 76 -1.04 3.87 4.19
CA MET A 76 -1.93 2.84 3.67
C MET A 76 -1.21 1.49 3.70
N MET A 77 -1.89 0.46 4.17
CA MET A 77 -1.37 -0.90 4.21
C MET A 77 -2.35 -1.84 3.53
N CYS A 78 -1.85 -2.75 2.70
CA CYS A 78 -2.61 -3.89 2.22
C CYS A 78 -1.72 -5.14 2.19
N VAL A 79 -2.35 -6.31 2.18
CA VAL A 79 -1.66 -7.58 1.99
C VAL A 79 -1.98 -8.09 0.60
N ILE A 80 -0.95 -8.46 -0.15
CA ILE A 80 -1.11 -9.10 -1.45
C ILE A 80 -1.64 -10.52 -1.22
N MET A 81 -2.86 -10.77 -1.69
CA MET A 81 -3.55 -12.04 -1.58
C MET A 81 -3.58 -12.78 -2.93
N ASP A 82 -4.03 -14.04 -2.93
CA ASP A 82 -4.27 -14.75 -4.19
C ASP A 82 -5.31 -14.00 -5.04
N LYS A 83 -5.08 -14.00 -6.36
CA LYS A 83 -5.97 -13.41 -7.36
C LYS A 83 -7.19 -14.30 -7.61
#